data_AF-A0A430RWG8-F1
#
_entry.id   AF-A0A430RWG8-F1
#
_cell.length_a   1.000
_cell.length_b   1.000
_cell.length_c   1.000
_cell.angle_alpha   90.00
_cell.angle_beta   90.00
_cell.angle_gamma   90.00
#
_symmetry.space_group_name_H-M   'P 1'
#
loop_
_entity.id
_entity.type
_entity.pdbx_description
1 polymer ?
#
loop_
_entity_poly.entity_id
_entity_poly.type
_entity_poly.pdbx_seq_one_letter_code
_entity_poly.pdbx_strand_id
1 'polypeptide(L)'
;ALGALTDVTVTQAAVVQALAHANPRFGLWELYRRGMEVGYDHIGSLVNTLVLAYAAGSLPLFLLLTRDPTPLRFLLNTEPFAAEIASMVLGSLGLLLAVPLTTLMAAWFFRGGRGGPPEDHGHTH
;
A
#
# COMPACT_ATOMS: atom_id res chain seq x y z
N ALA A 1 -5.89 -9.39 1.56
CA ALA A 1 -5.29 -8.32 0.72
C ALA A 1 -6.12 -7.03 0.73
N LEU A 2 -7.43 -7.08 0.41
CA LEU A 2 -8.27 -5.88 0.32
C LEU A 2 -8.26 -5.00 1.59
N GLY A 3 -8.40 -5.57 2.78
CA GLY A 3 -8.39 -4.79 4.03
C GLY A 3 -7.09 -4.03 4.30
N ALA A 4 -5.94 -4.65 4.05
CA ALA A 4 -4.64 -4.00 4.18
C ALA A 4 -4.43 -2.91 3.11
N LEU A 5 -4.92 -3.14 1.89
CA LEU A 5 -4.91 -2.15 0.83
C LEU A 5 -5.72 -0.92 1.25
N THR A 6 -6.96 -1.10 1.72
CA THR A 6 -7.82 0.01 2.15
C THR A 6 -7.24 0.77 3.34
N ASP A 7 -6.62 0.08 4.28
CA ASP A 7 -5.99 0.72 5.44
C ASP A 7 -4.83 1.64 5.02
N VAL A 8 -3.98 1.14 4.12
CA VAL A 8 -2.84 1.89 3.57
C VAL A 8 -3.33 3.10 2.77
N THR A 9 -4.35 2.92 1.90
CA THR A 9 -4.85 4.04 1.08
C THR A 9 -5.55 5.11 1.93
N VAL A 10 -6.35 4.71 2.92
CA VAL A 10 -6.99 5.67 3.85
C VAL A 10 -5.94 6.43 4.65
N THR A 11 -4.97 5.73 5.22
CA THR A 11 -3.89 6.35 6.01
C THR A 11 -3.05 7.31 5.15
N GLN A 12 -2.68 6.90 3.94
CA GLN A 12 -1.90 7.76 3.04
C GLN A 12 -2.67 9.00 2.59
N ALA A 13 -3.95 8.86 2.25
CA ALA A 13 -4.80 10.00 1.89
C ALA A 13 -4.92 10.99 3.07
N ALA A 14 -5.08 10.49 4.29
CA ALA A 14 -5.15 11.30 5.51
C ALA A 14 -3.84 12.07 5.77
N VAL A 15 -2.68 11.44 5.55
CA VAL A 15 -1.36 12.11 5.66
C VAL A 15 -1.27 13.28 4.68
N VAL A 16 -1.61 13.05 3.40
CA VAL A 16 -1.55 14.11 2.38
C VAL A 16 -2.55 15.22 2.67
N GLN A 17 -3.75 14.88 3.15
CA GLN A 17 -4.74 15.85 3.60
C GLN A 17 -4.18 16.71 4.73
N ALA A 18 -3.59 16.10 5.77
CA ALA A 18 -2.98 16.83 6.88
C ALA A 18 -1.85 17.77 6.43
N LEU A 19 -1.00 17.32 5.49
CA LEU A 19 0.04 18.16 4.88
C LEU A 19 -0.54 19.37 4.14
N ALA A 20 -1.62 19.17 3.38
CA ALA A 20 -2.30 20.25 2.65
C ALA A 20 -2.97 21.27 3.58
N HIS A 21 -3.50 20.83 4.73
CA HIS A 21 -4.03 21.71 5.77
C HIS A 21 -2.93 22.50 6.47
N ALA A 22 -1.82 21.85 6.79
CA ALA A 22 -0.70 22.48 7.49
C ALA A 22 -0.08 23.61 6.67
N ASN A 23 -0.05 23.48 5.34
CA ASN A 23 0.38 24.56 4.46
C ASN A 23 -0.41 24.58 3.15
N PRO A 24 -1.45 25.43 3.06
CA PRO A 24 -2.28 25.57 1.85
C PRO A 24 -1.52 26.06 0.62
N ARG A 25 -0.29 26.57 0.79
CA ARG A 25 0.57 27.05 -0.31
C ARG A 25 1.31 25.90 -1.00
N PHE A 26 1.29 24.68 -0.45
CA PHE A 26 1.92 23.54 -1.10
C PHE A 26 1.22 23.21 -2.43
N GLY A 27 2.02 23.17 -3.50
CA GLY A 27 1.60 22.65 -4.79
C GLY A 27 1.54 21.13 -4.81
N LEU A 28 1.00 20.57 -5.89
CA LEU A 28 0.85 19.12 -6.08
C LEU A 28 2.16 18.34 -5.84
N TRP A 29 3.27 18.79 -6.42
CA TRP A 29 4.56 18.10 -6.30
C TRP A 29 5.14 18.13 -4.88
N GLU A 30 4.93 19.22 -4.14
CA GLU A 30 5.42 19.33 -2.77
C GLU A 30 4.60 18.44 -1.83
N LEU A 31 3.27 18.40 -2.02
CA LEU A 31 2.40 17.45 -1.31
C LEU A 31 2.76 16.00 -1.63
N TYR A 32 2.97 15.69 -2.91
CA TYR A 32 3.37 14.35 -3.33
C TYR A 32 4.70 13.94 -2.71
N ARG A 33 5.73 14.79 -2.81
CA ARG A 33 7.06 14.52 -2.26
C ARG A 33 7.03 14.29 -0.76
N ARG A 34 6.41 15.19 0.00
CA ARG A 34 6.31 15.08 1.47
C ARG A 34 5.43 13.91 1.90
N GLY A 35 4.33 13.66 1.17
CA GLY A 35 3.50 12.47 1.41
C GLY A 35 4.28 11.18 1.15
N MET A 36 5.10 11.15 0.10
CA MET A 36 5.94 10.00 -0.23
C MET A 36 7.09 9.79 0.76
N GLU A 37 7.63 10.84 1.40
CA GLU A 37 8.61 10.70 2.48
C GLU A 37 8.02 9.87 3.63
N VAL A 38 6.78 10.15 4.04
CA VAL A 38 6.05 9.33 5.02
C VAL A 38 5.71 7.95 4.46
N GLY A 39 5.23 7.90 3.21
CA GLY A 39 4.89 6.66 2.53
C GLY A 39 6.05 5.66 2.44
N TYR A 40 7.29 6.15 2.30
CA TYR A 40 8.48 5.31 2.19
C TYR A 40 8.77 4.51 3.47
N ASP A 41 8.64 5.15 4.63
CA ASP A 41 8.79 4.50 5.94
C ASP A 41 7.72 3.41 6.14
N HIS A 42 6.49 3.69 5.73
CA HIS A 42 5.40 2.72 5.77
C HIS A 42 5.62 1.55 4.80
N ILE A 43 6.10 1.81 3.58
CA ILE A 43 6.43 0.77 2.60
C ILE A 43 7.47 -0.20 3.16
N GLY A 44 8.50 0.32 3.85
CA GLY A 44 9.53 -0.52 4.47
C GLY A 44 8.95 -1.56 5.44
N SER A 45 8.01 -1.14 6.29
CA SER A 45 7.36 -2.05 7.25
C SER A 45 6.40 -3.04 6.57
N LEU A 46 5.69 -2.59 5.52
CA LEU A 46 4.80 -3.44 4.71
C LEU A 46 5.58 -4.54 4.00
N VAL A 47 6.73 -4.23 3.41
CA VAL A 47 7.58 -5.21 2.74
C VAL A 47 8.04 -6.29 3.73
N ASN A 48 8.54 -5.89 4.90
CA ASN A 48 8.94 -6.84 5.94
C ASN A 48 7.78 -7.79 6.32
N THR A 49 6.59 -7.21 6.52
CA THR A 49 5.40 -7.98 6.88
C THR A 49 4.94 -8.90 5.75
N LEU A 50 4.98 -8.45 4.50
CA LEU A 50 4.65 -9.28 3.33
C LEU A 50 5.60 -10.47 3.19
N VAL A 51 6.91 -10.26 3.35
CA VAL A 51 7.90 -11.35 3.31
C VAL A 51 7.57 -12.40 4.37
N LEU A 52 7.29 -11.98 5.61
CA LEU A 52 6.89 -12.88 6.68
C LEU A 52 5.57 -13.61 6.37
N ALA A 53 4.57 -12.90 5.84
CA ALA A 53 3.28 -13.47 5.48
C ALA A 53 3.38 -14.51 4.36
N TYR A 54 4.18 -14.26 3.31
CA TYR A 54 4.40 -15.22 2.24
C TYR A 54 5.20 -16.44 2.71
N ALA A 55 6.22 -16.23 3.54
CA ALA A 55 6.96 -17.34 4.14
C ALA A 55 6.06 -18.25 5.00
N ALA A 56 5.24 -17.64 5.86
CA ALA A 56 4.26 -18.36 6.69
C ALA A 56 3.19 -19.07 5.83
N GLY A 57 2.65 -18.39 4.82
CA GLY A 57 1.66 -18.94 3.90
C GLY A 57 2.20 -20.09 3.03
N SER A 58 3.51 -20.13 2.77
CA SER A 58 4.16 -21.19 1.98
C SER A 58 4.49 -22.45 2.79
N LEU A 59 4.35 -22.42 4.13
CA LEU A 59 4.71 -23.55 5.00
C LEU A 59 3.95 -24.84 4.66
N PRO A 60 2.61 -24.82 4.44
CA PRO A 60 1.85 -26.03 4.11
C PRO A 60 2.28 -26.64 2.77
N LEU A 61 2.59 -25.80 1.78
CA LEU A 61 3.16 -26.27 0.51
C LEU A 61 4.51 -26.95 0.76
N PHE A 62 5.39 -26.35 1.57
CA PHE A 62 6.69 -26.94 1.90
C PHE A 62 6.56 -28.30 2.60
N LEU A 63 5.56 -28.47 3.46
CA LEU A 63 5.25 -29.74 4.12
C LEU A 63 4.71 -30.81 3.17
N LEU A 64 3.93 -30.43 2.15
CA LEU A 64 3.47 -31.35 1.10
C LEU A 64 4.66 -31.81 0.23
N LEU A 65 5.53 -30.88 -0.15
CA LEU A 65 6.74 -31.15 -0.93
C LEU A 65 7.71 -32.10 -0.23
N THR A 66 7.78 -32.08 1.10
CA THR A 66 8.67 -32.99 1.85
C THR A 66 8.19 -34.44 1.84
N ARG A 67 6.93 -34.71 1.50
CA ARG A 67 6.39 -36.08 1.36
C ARG A 67 6.36 -36.58 -0.09
N ASP A 68 6.45 -35.69 -1.06
CA ASP A 68 6.28 -36.04 -2.47
C ASP A 68 7.65 -36.42 -3.09
N PRO A 69 7.80 -37.62 -3.68
CA PRO A 69 9.04 -38.01 -4.35
C PRO A 69 9.28 -37.28 -5.68
N THR A 70 8.34 -36.45 -6.14
CA THR A 70 8.50 -35.72 -7.40
C THR A 70 9.59 -34.64 -7.32
N PRO A 71 10.43 -34.50 -8.37
CA PRO A 71 11.46 -33.46 -8.40
C PRO A 71 10.82 -32.06 -8.33
N LEU A 72 11.34 -31.18 -7.46
CA LEU A 72 10.87 -29.79 -7.29
C LEU A 72 10.64 -29.06 -8.63
N ARG A 73 11.56 -29.23 -9.59
CA ARG A 73 11.47 -28.63 -10.93
C ARG A 73 10.17 -28.94 -11.69
N PHE A 74 9.58 -30.11 -11.47
CA PHE A 74 8.31 -30.49 -12.11
C PHE A 74 7.12 -29.82 -11.43
N LEU A 75 7.15 -29.74 -10.11
CA LEU A 75 6.09 -29.12 -9.30
C LEU A 75 6.04 -27.60 -9.53
N LEU A 76 7.20 -26.95 -9.64
CA LEU A 76 7.30 -25.52 -9.96
C LEU A 76 6.69 -25.16 -11.31
N ASN A 77 6.68 -26.10 -12.27
CA ASN A 77 6.17 -25.90 -13.62
C ASN A 77 4.69 -26.29 -13.78
N THR A 78 3.99 -26.56 -12.68
CA THR A 78 2.56 -26.86 -12.71
C THR A 78 1.74 -25.56 -12.74
N GLU A 79 0.62 -25.60 -13.46
CA GLU A 79 -0.30 -24.46 -13.57
C GLU A 79 -0.74 -23.90 -12.20
N PRO A 80 -1.14 -24.73 -11.20
CA PRO A 80 -1.57 -24.20 -9.91
C PRO A 80 -0.45 -23.48 -9.17
N PHE A 81 0.78 -23.98 -9.28
CA PHE A 81 1.94 -23.37 -8.61
C PHE A 81 2.35 -22.04 -9.26
N ALA A 82 2.37 -22.00 -10.60
CA ALA A 82 2.64 -20.78 -11.34
C ALA A 82 1.58 -19.69 -11.06
N ALA A 83 0.30 -20.07 -11.00
CA ALA A 83 -0.80 -19.16 -10.68
C ALA A 83 -0.68 -18.59 -9.26
N GLU A 84 -0.30 -19.40 -8.27
CA GLU A 84 -0.11 -18.96 -6.90
C GLU A 84 1.04 -17.94 -6.79
N ILE A 85 2.19 -18.21 -7.43
CA ILE A 85 3.30 -17.24 -7.47
C ILE A 85 2.86 -15.94 -8.14
N ALA A 86 2.19 -16.03 -9.29
CA ALA A 86 1.72 -14.84 -9.99
C ALA A 86 0.78 -14.00 -9.10
N SER A 87 -0.11 -14.66 -8.36
CA SER A 87 -1.01 -14.02 -7.39
C SER A 87 -0.25 -13.33 -6.26
N MET A 88 0.77 -13.98 -5.68
CA MET A 88 1.63 -13.38 -4.66
C MET A 88 2.37 -12.14 -5.17
N VAL A 89 2.94 -12.21 -6.37
CA VAL A 89 3.66 -11.09 -7.01
C VAL A 89 2.71 -9.93 -7.30
N LEU A 90 1.56 -10.21 -7.92
CA LEU A 90 0.57 -9.18 -8.25
C LEU A 90 -0.03 -8.55 -6.98
N GLY A 91 -0.27 -9.34 -5.93
CA GLY A 91 -0.73 -8.84 -4.64
C GLY A 91 0.28 -7.90 -3.98
N SER A 92 1.57 -8.26 -4.01
CA SER A 92 2.66 -7.42 -3.48
C SER A 92 2.80 -6.12 -4.26
N LEU A 93 2.82 -6.19 -5.59
CA LEU A 93 2.92 -5.03 -6.46
C LEU A 93 1.72 -4.10 -6.28
N GLY A 94 0.52 -4.66 -6.18
CA GLY A 94 -0.70 -3.89 -5.91
C GLY A 94 -0.60 -3.10 -4.60
N LEU A 95 -0.11 -3.72 -3.53
CA LEU A 95 0.07 -3.05 -2.24
C LEU A 95 1.16 -1.97 -2.29
N LEU A 96 2.27 -2.25 -2.95
CA LEU A 96 3.37 -1.30 -3.12
C LEU A 96 2.97 -0.09 -3.98
N LEU A 97 2.20 -0.31 -5.04
CA LEU A 97 1.69 0.75 -5.91
C LEU A 97 0.56 1.56 -5.27
N ALA A 98 -0.14 1.01 -4.28
CA ALA A 98 -1.22 1.69 -3.59
C ALA A 98 -0.77 3.01 -2.95
N VAL A 99 0.41 3.01 -2.32
CA VAL A 99 0.99 4.20 -1.67
C VAL A 99 1.23 5.33 -2.69
N PRO A 100 2.08 5.18 -3.72
CA PRO A 100 2.34 6.26 -4.66
C PRO A 100 1.10 6.70 -5.45
N LEU A 101 0.21 5.77 -5.81
CA LEU A 101 -1.02 6.11 -6.54
C LEU A 101 -1.96 6.94 -5.65
N THR A 102 -2.18 6.52 -4.41
CA THR A 102 -3.04 7.25 -3.48
C THR A 102 -2.44 8.60 -3.14
N THR A 103 -1.14 8.68 -2.88
CA THR A 103 -0.46 9.94 -2.56
C THR A 103 -0.58 10.93 -3.71
N LEU A 104 -0.44 10.47 -4.96
CA LEU A 104 -0.64 11.31 -6.14
C LEU A 104 -2.10 11.80 -6.27
N MET A 105 -3.07 10.89 -6.12
CA MET A 105 -4.49 11.23 -6.19
C MET A 105 -4.89 12.23 -5.10
N ALA A 106 -4.46 11.98 -3.86
CA ALA A 106 -4.72 12.86 -2.72
C ALA A 106 -4.04 14.23 -2.90
N ALA A 107 -2.79 14.27 -3.38
CA ALA A 107 -2.08 15.53 -3.62
C ALA A 107 -2.76 16.35 -4.72
N TRP A 108 -3.29 15.70 -5.76
CA TRP A 108 -4.05 16.37 -6.81
C TRP A 108 -5.38 16.93 -6.30
N PHE A 109 -6.07 16.17 -5.43
CA PHE A 109 -7.37 16.54 -4.87
C PHE A 109 -7.27 17.68 -3.83
N PHE A 110 -6.29 17.61 -2.92
CA PHE A 110 -6.15 18.55 -1.80
C PHE A 110 -5.29 19.79 -2.09
N ARG A 111 -4.70 19.93 -3.28
CA ARG A 111 -3.88 21.12 -3.60
C ARG A 111 -4.65 22.43 -3.41
N GLY A 112 -3.96 23.43 -2.89
CA GLY A 112 -4.53 24.77 -2.65
C GLY A 112 -5.51 24.83 -1.47
N GLY A 113 -5.40 23.92 -0.50
CA GLY A 113 -6.18 23.98 0.75
C GLY A 113 -7.65 23.56 0.63
N ARG A 114 -8.06 22.99 -0.51
CA ARG A 114 -9.46 22.63 -0.81
C ARG A 114 -10.06 21.47 0.02
N GLY A 115 -9.34 21.01 1.04
CA GLY A 115 -9.75 19.91 1.92
C GLY A 115 -10.20 20.33 3.32
N GLY A 116 -10.26 21.64 3.61
CA GLY A 116 -10.65 22.20 4.91
C GLY A 116 -11.95 21.61 5.45
N PRO A 117 -12.04 21.23 6.75
CA PRO A 117 -13.36 21.07 7.37
C PRO A 117 -14.15 22.38 7.19
N PRO A 118 -15.50 22.32 7.11
CA PRO A 118 -16.30 23.53 6.96
C PRO A 118 -15.86 24.51 8.05
N GLU A 119 -15.53 25.74 7.64
CA GLU A 119 -15.30 26.82 8.57
C GLU A 119 -16.51 26.85 9.50
N ASP A 120 -16.30 26.49 10.76
CA ASP A 120 -17.27 26.81 11.80
C ASP A 120 -17.26 28.33 11.84
N HIS A 121 -18.18 28.92 11.07
CA HIS A 121 -18.50 30.32 11.17
C HIS A 121 -19.05 30.54 12.58
N GLY A 122 -18.13 30.71 13.52
CA GLY A 122 -18.36 31.30 14.82
C GLY A 122 -18.77 32.75 14.61
N HIS A 123 -19.98 32.95 14.11
CA HIS A 123 -20.68 34.21 14.18
C HIS A 123 -21.39 34.28 15.53
N THR A 124 -20.72 35.01 16.43
CA THR A 124 -21.28 36.12 17.22
C THR A 124 -22.65 35.90 17.85
N HIS A 125 -22.69 35.72 19.19
CA HIS A 125 -23.21 36.69 20.16
C HIS A 125 -23.35 36.07 21.55
#